data_AF-A0A952WL68-F1
#
_entry.id   AF-A0A952WL68-F1
#
_cell.length_a   1.000
_cell.length_b   1.000
_cell.length_c   1.000
_cell.angle_alpha   90.00
_cell.angle_beta   90.00
_cell.angle_gamma   90.00
#
_symmetry.space_group_name_H-M   'P 1'
#
loop_
_entity.id
_entity.type
_entity.pdbx_description
1 polymer ?
#
loop_
_entity_poly.entity_id
_entity_poly.type
_entity_poly.pdbx_seq_one_letter_code
_entity_poly.pdbx_strand_id
1 'polypeptide(L)'
;MSEAEDKLRLQQAAMREWLTRELSATDMLTVYLSDIRDQHNYGVYAALIPTEQVAKSLKSTNWDLSHGSGLPGAVEYHQQGSKRVEYHRFGDDDGIEPLVIDRDFHGARERYTEISEEFRLFHRLYHDQKLNQFIKIDNEGEEHLVATIEPNLVKIRVKEICQFLAIKEMHLALQFDCREDSAHTLEELGIDEEGSDYRRDLVCWGLHYGDIMLGSHRAFSRLLGKRLIAPFPKNKSGFWGYSDADPKKYVDFIIGTDKHGGPRTHSSNPDALGNNFGANPQSPNYLTPVHFRKSVLEKYYQQPQKYSVEDGYLRRASLWGMYLDNHHDDRVCAWLGDLGRDLPYEEQLHWRSHNIIPVGGMSKTFIRRQLDAEFADSDRPEHVFQERYRELVQSCDEVLGWQLLLPLTDADQHHVKGVRIPATDEQRDFDEVVLSLTKILIDSLNEKSLNECIPLKNRAGLKSGISRLEAAFDACGITGVEKHIKFLRDLQDLRSSGSAHRKGDNYRKIAARFGVDSQSLQSALGGILRKALEFLDYLNSVARSRRLPSKGTGAGSGGWPSRSALTDPQFSPNAPWH
;
A
#
# COMPACT_ATOMS: atom_id res chain seq x y z
N MET A 1 -4.66 8.94 49.51
CA MET A 1 -6.00 8.61 49.00
C MET A 1 -6.90 8.52 50.22
N SER A 2 -8.09 9.12 50.17
CA SER A 2 -9.05 9.01 51.27
C SER A 2 -9.63 7.58 51.33
N GLU A 3 -10.11 7.14 52.49
CA GLU A 3 -10.77 5.84 52.66
C GLU A 3 -11.93 5.65 51.66
N ALA A 4 -12.67 6.72 51.36
CA ALA A 4 -13.78 6.70 50.41
C ALA A 4 -13.33 6.46 48.95
N GLU A 5 -12.25 7.12 48.52
CA GLU A 5 -11.66 6.89 47.19
C GLU A 5 -11.09 5.48 47.08
N ASP A 6 -10.47 4.99 48.15
CA ASP A 6 -9.83 3.68 48.22
C ASP A 6 -10.88 2.56 48.15
N LYS A 7 -11.98 2.70 48.90
CA LYS A 7 -13.14 1.81 48.84
C LYS A 7 -13.70 1.73 47.42
N LEU A 8 -13.87 2.85 46.73
CA LEU A 8 -14.39 2.88 45.37
C LEU A 8 -13.46 2.16 44.38
N ARG A 9 -12.14 2.30 44.54
CA ARG A 9 -11.16 1.60 43.71
C ARG A 9 -11.20 0.09 43.93
N LEU A 10 -11.25 -0.38 45.18
CA LEU A 10 -11.36 -1.81 45.51
C LEU A 10 -12.66 -2.44 45.00
N GLN A 11 -13.70 -1.66 44.78
CA GLN A 11 -14.91 -2.15 44.11
C GLN A 11 -14.70 -2.45 42.63
N GLN A 12 -13.65 -1.97 41.97
CA GLN A 12 -13.29 -2.28 40.58
C GLN A 12 -14.45 -2.16 39.55
N ALA A 13 -15.40 -1.24 39.78
CA ALA A 13 -16.60 -1.15 38.95
C ALA A 13 -16.29 -0.76 37.49
N ALA A 14 -15.36 0.20 37.30
CA ALA A 14 -14.92 0.62 35.97
C ALA A 14 -14.22 -0.52 35.20
N MET A 15 -13.41 -1.34 35.88
CA MET A 15 -12.74 -2.50 35.27
C MET A 15 -13.76 -3.54 34.81
N ARG A 16 -14.77 -3.86 35.64
CA ARG A 16 -15.86 -4.76 35.25
C ARG A 16 -16.64 -4.24 34.05
N GLU A 17 -17.02 -2.97 34.06
CA GLU A 17 -17.73 -2.34 32.95
C GLU A 17 -16.88 -2.40 31.66
N TRP A 18 -15.60 -2.05 31.74
CA TRP A 18 -14.69 -2.11 30.61
C TRP A 18 -14.52 -3.53 30.03
N LEU A 19 -14.41 -4.55 30.88
CA LEU A 19 -14.27 -5.96 30.47
C LEU A 19 -15.59 -6.54 29.91
N THR A 20 -16.74 -6.05 30.36
CA THR A 20 -18.06 -6.61 30.00
C THR A 20 -18.87 -5.77 29.03
N ARG A 21 -18.39 -4.58 28.63
CA ARG A 21 -19.05 -3.69 27.66
C ARG A 21 -19.37 -4.38 26.34
N GLU A 22 -20.42 -3.93 25.67
CA GLU A 22 -20.66 -4.35 24.29
C GLU A 22 -19.50 -3.94 23.38
N LEU A 23 -19.11 -4.84 22.47
CA LEU A 23 -18.00 -4.64 21.57
C LEU A 23 -18.53 -4.40 20.16
N SER A 24 -18.01 -3.38 19.49
CA SER A 24 -18.22 -3.20 18.06
C SER A 24 -17.15 -3.95 17.26
N ALA A 25 -17.44 -4.33 16.02
CA ALA A 25 -16.45 -4.95 15.14
C ALA A 25 -15.24 -4.05 14.85
N THR A 26 -15.41 -2.74 14.98
CA THR A 26 -14.35 -1.74 14.77
C THR A 26 -13.50 -1.48 16.02
N ASP A 27 -13.89 -2.01 17.18
CA ASP A 27 -13.15 -1.78 18.42
C ASP A 27 -11.77 -2.44 18.38
N MET A 28 -10.78 -1.75 18.95
CA MET A 28 -9.48 -2.33 19.27
C MET A 28 -9.56 -2.99 20.65
N LEU A 29 -9.66 -4.31 20.68
CA LEU A 29 -9.76 -5.10 21.90
C LEU A 29 -8.37 -5.33 22.49
N THR A 30 -8.19 -5.02 23.77
CA THR A 30 -7.00 -5.44 24.53
C THR A 30 -7.03 -6.94 24.70
N VAL A 31 -6.10 -7.65 24.06
CA VAL A 31 -5.96 -9.12 24.13
C VAL A 31 -4.78 -9.55 25.02
N TYR A 32 -3.94 -8.59 25.39
CA TYR A 32 -2.84 -8.76 26.34
C TYR A 32 -2.67 -7.46 27.13
N LEU A 33 -2.57 -7.55 28.45
CA LEU A 33 -2.21 -6.45 29.35
C LEU A 33 -1.36 -7.01 30.49
N SER A 34 -0.26 -6.33 30.80
CA SER A 34 0.53 -6.55 32.01
C SER A 34 0.86 -5.19 32.65
N ASP A 35 -0.08 -4.62 33.40
CA ASP A 35 0.12 -3.35 34.12
C ASP A 35 0.35 -3.62 35.61
N ILE A 36 1.62 -3.55 36.02
CA ILE A 36 2.03 -3.78 37.40
C ILE A 36 2.54 -2.46 37.97
N ARG A 37 1.90 -2.00 39.04
CA ARG A 37 2.29 -0.81 39.81
C ARG A 37 2.27 -1.15 41.31
N ASP A 38 2.64 -0.19 42.14
CA ASP A 38 2.69 -0.37 43.59
C ASP A 38 1.31 -0.72 44.18
N GLN A 39 0.25 -0.06 43.71
CA GLN A 39 -1.11 -0.19 44.25
C GLN A 39 -2.00 -1.15 43.47
N HIS A 40 -1.56 -1.65 42.31
CA HIS A 40 -2.38 -2.51 41.46
C HIS A 40 -1.55 -3.43 40.57
N ASN A 41 -2.14 -4.58 40.22
CA ASN A 41 -1.58 -5.53 39.28
C ASN A 41 -2.70 -6.05 38.39
N TYR A 42 -2.69 -5.68 37.11
CA TYR A 42 -3.68 -6.09 36.14
C TYR A 42 -3.06 -6.97 35.05
N GLY A 43 -3.53 -8.21 34.99
CA GLY A 43 -3.28 -9.14 33.90
C GLY A 43 -4.51 -9.28 33.00
N VAL A 44 -4.32 -9.20 31.70
CA VAL A 44 -5.28 -9.66 30.70
C VAL A 44 -4.55 -10.56 29.71
N TYR A 45 -5.09 -11.73 29.43
CA TYR A 45 -4.47 -12.68 28.50
C TYR A 45 -5.50 -13.46 27.70
N ALA A 46 -5.36 -13.42 26.37
CA ALA A 46 -6.27 -14.05 25.45
C ALA A 46 -5.91 -15.51 25.13
N ALA A 47 -6.91 -16.39 25.17
CA ALA A 47 -6.81 -17.78 24.74
C ALA A 47 -7.89 -18.12 23.71
N LEU A 48 -7.57 -18.96 22.74
CA LEU A 48 -8.52 -19.50 21.77
C LEU A 48 -9.05 -20.83 22.29
N ILE A 49 -10.36 -20.89 22.51
CA ILE A 49 -11.05 -22.04 23.11
C ILE A 49 -11.89 -22.72 22.03
N PRO A 50 -11.75 -24.03 21.78
CA PRO A 50 -12.66 -24.77 20.91
C PRO A 50 -14.12 -24.55 21.31
N THR A 51 -15.02 -24.34 20.34
CA THR A 51 -16.43 -24.02 20.64
C THR A 51 -17.11 -25.08 21.51
N GLU A 52 -16.77 -26.35 21.30
CA GLU A 52 -17.25 -27.47 22.12
C GLU A 52 -16.80 -27.42 23.59
N GLN A 53 -15.72 -26.68 23.90
CA GLN A 53 -15.18 -26.54 25.25
C GLN A 53 -15.68 -25.28 25.99
N VAL A 54 -16.47 -24.41 25.35
CA VAL A 54 -17.02 -23.18 25.94
C VAL A 54 -17.72 -23.44 27.28
N ALA A 55 -18.59 -24.45 27.33
CA ALA A 55 -19.31 -24.81 28.54
C ALA A 55 -18.39 -25.34 29.65
N LYS A 56 -17.27 -26.00 29.29
CA LYS A 56 -16.24 -26.46 30.24
C LYS A 56 -15.44 -25.27 30.78
N SER A 57 -14.92 -24.41 29.90
CA SER A 57 -14.14 -23.21 30.26
C SER A 57 -14.91 -22.30 31.22
N LEU A 58 -16.20 -22.06 30.95
CA LEU A 58 -17.02 -21.19 31.79
C LEU A 58 -17.25 -21.77 33.19
N LYS A 59 -17.09 -23.08 33.45
CA LYS A 59 -17.28 -23.70 34.80
C LYS A 59 -16.39 -23.07 35.87
N SER A 60 -15.23 -22.53 35.50
CA SER A 60 -14.29 -21.90 36.42
C SER A 60 -13.99 -20.45 36.01
N THR A 61 -13.68 -19.61 36.99
CA THR A 61 -13.14 -18.26 36.77
C THR A 61 -11.63 -18.28 36.48
N ASN A 62 -10.95 -19.40 36.75
CA ASN A 62 -9.52 -19.57 36.49
C ASN A 62 -9.20 -19.49 35.00
N TRP A 63 -7.96 -19.13 34.70
CA TRP A 63 -7.49 -19.06 33.32
C TRP A 63 -7.36 -20.48 32.70
N ASP A 64 -7.87 -20.63 31.49
CA ASP A 64 -7.70 -21.77 30.58
C ASP A 64 -6.28 -21.79 29.97
N LEU A 65 -5.61 -20.64 29.86
CA LEU A 65 -4.22 -20.53 29.39
C LEU A 65 -3.46 -19.47 30.18
N SER A 66 -2.28 -19.82 30.69
CA SER A 66 -1.43 -18.93 31.50
C SER A 66 -0.37 -18.21 30.66
N HIS A 67 0.16 -17.11 31.18
CA HIS A 67 1.33 -16.43 30.60
C HIS A 67 2.50 -17.41 30.38
N GLY A 68 3.17 -17.28 29.25
CA GLY A 68 4.27 -18.17 28.85
C GLY A 68 3.88 -19.63 28.51
N SER A 69 2.61 -19.99 28.61
CA SER A 69 2.08 -21.27 28.12
C SER A 69 1.75 -21.20 26.62
N GLY A 70 1.34 -22.32 26.02
CA GLY A 70 0.99 -22.36 24.59
C GLY A 70 2.21 -22.38 23.66
N LEU A 71 3.41 -22.68 24.17
CA LEU A 71 4.61 -22.87 23.37
C LEU A 71 4.73 -24.33 22.90
N PRO A 72 5.28 -24.59 21.71
CA PRO A 72 5.48 -25.96 21.26
C PRO A 72 6.41 -26.74 22.19
N GLY A 73 6.05 -27.99 22.50
CA GLY A 73 6.76 -28.78 23.49
C GLY A 73 6.48 -30.27 23.39
N ALA A 74 7.33 -31.06 24.04
CA ALA A 74 7.10 -32.50 24.20
C ALA A 74 6.45 -32.79 25.55
N VAL A 75 5.39 -33.59 25.55
CA VAL A 75 4.68 -34.03 26.77
C VAL A 75 4.93 -35.51 26.98
N GLU A 76 5.23 -35.88 28.23
CA GLU A 76 5.48 -37.26 28.64
C GLU A 76 4.26 -37.81 29.38
N TYR A 77 3.64 -38.84 28.80
CA TYR A 77 2.53 -39.57 29.37
C TYR A 77 3.01 -40.90 29.96
N HIS A 78 2.55 -41.19 31.17
CA HIS A 78 2.76 -42.48 31.83
C HIS A 78 1.43 -43.25 31.89
N GLN A 79 1.31 -44.32 31.11
CA GLN A 79 0.17 -45.25 31.18
C GLN A 79 0.66 -46.69 31.33
N GLN A 80 0.13 -47.40 32.32
CA GLN A 80 0.40 -48.84 32.55
C GLN A 80 1.89 -49.22 32.55
N GLY A 81 2.75 -48.36 33.12
CA GLY A 81 4.20 -48.60 33.17
C GLY A 81 4.97 -48.32 31.88
N SER A 82 4.30 -47.89 30.81
CA SER A 82 4.93 -47.45 29.56
C SER A 82 4.99 -45.93 29.46
N LYS A 83 6.14 -45.43 29.01
CA LYS A 83 6.39 -44.02 28.73
C LYS A 83 6.04 -43.73 27.26
N ARG A 84 5.19 -42.74 27.02
CA ARG A 84 4.89 -42.21 25.68
C ARG A 84 5.22 -40.73 25.66
N VAL A 85 6.00 -40.29 24.68
CA VAL A 85 6.36 -38.87 24.51
C VAL A 85 5.78 -38.39 23.19
N GLU A 86 5.03 -37.30 23.23
CA GLU A 86 4.40 -36.69 22.06
C GLU A 86 4.76 -35.23 21.92
N TYR A 87 4.87 -34.78 20.68
CA TYR A 87 5.11 -33.37 20.38
C TYR A 87 3.78 -32.67 20.12
N HIS A 88 3.56 -31.58 20.84
CA HIS A 88 2.36 -30.76 20.74
C HIS A 88 2.74 -29.35 20.30
N ARG A 89 2.01 -28.84 19.31
CA ARG A 89 2.24 -27.48 18.75
C ARG A 89 2.08 -26.39 19.80
N PHE A 90 1.22 -26.59 20.80
CA PHE A 90 0.97 -25.63 21.88
C PHE A 90 1.29 -26.19 23.27
N GLY A 91 2.06 -27.29 23.34
CA GLY A 91 2.56 -27.83 24.58
C GLY A 91 1.62 -28.76 25.35
N ASP A 92 0.41 -29.01 24.82
CA ASP A 92 -0.55 -29.99 25.35
C ASP A 92 -1.51 -30.54 24.25
N ASP A 93 -2.41 -31.44 24.65
CA ASP A 93 -3.50 -32.00 23.84
C ASP A 93 -4.89 -31.45 24.20
N ASP A 94 -4.98 -30.36 24.97
CA ASP A 94 -6.25 -29.75 25.38
C ASP A 94 -6.91 -28.93 24.25
N GLY A 95 -6.17 -28.62 23.18
CA GLY A 95 -6.67 -27.92 21.99
C GLY A 95 -6.89 -26.43 22.18
N ILE A 96 -6.47 -25.88 23.33
CA ILE A 96 -6.47 -24.44 23.60
C ILE A 96 -5.23 -23.84 22.95
N GLU A 97 -5.39 -22.71 22.27
CA GLU A 97 -4.29 -22.08 21.52
C GLU A 97 -4.03 -20.63 21.97
N PRO A 98 -2.78 -20.14 21.99
CA PRO A 98 -2.49 -18.74 22.25
C PRO A 98 -2.83 -17.86 21.04
N LEU A 99 -3.50 -16.73 21.27
CA LEU A 99 -3.57 -15.64 20.27
C LEU A 99 -2.33 -14.74 20.34
N VAL A 100 -1.82 -14.52 21.56
CA VAL A 100 -0.59 -13.77 21.85
C VAL A 100 0.41 -14.71 22.52
N ILE A 101 1.66 -14.69 22.09
CA ILE A 101 2.73 -15.57 22.56
C ILE A 101 3.74 -14.74 23.35
N ASP A 102 4.00 -15.13 24.59
CA ASP A 102 5.02 -14.51 25.44
C ASP A 102 6.40 -15.12 25.14
N ARG A 103 7.34 -14.29 24.71
CA ARG A 103 8.72 -14.69 24.40
C ARG A 103 9.61 -14.31 25.57
N ASP A 104 9.97 -15.28 26.41
CA ASP A 104 10.94 -15.12 27.49
C ASP A 104 12.29 -15.75 27.11
N PHE A 105 13.38 -15.13 27.57
CA PHE A 105 14.74 -15.59 27.31
C PHE A 105 15.55 -15.71 28.60
N HIS A 106 14.88 -15.99 29.73
CA HIS A 106 15.51 -16.20 31.04
C HIS A 106 16.41 -15.03 31.47
N GLY A 107 16.03 -13.80 31.09
CA GLY A 107 16.80 -12.58 31.35
C GLY A 107 18.06 -12.38 30.49
N ALA A 108 18.41 -13.31 29.60
CA ALA A 108 19.55 -13.16 28.68
C ALA A 108 19.27 -12.15 27.56
N ARG A 109 18.00 -11.94 27.23
CA ARG A 109 17.48 -10.95 26.28
C ARG A 109 16.18 -10.37 26.80
N GLU A 110 15.82 -9.20 26.30
CA GLU A 110 14.52 -8.59 26.58
C GLU A 110 13.40 -9.50 26.07
N ARG A 111 12.41 -9.72 26.93
CA ARG A 111 11.17 -10.41 26.56
C ARG A 111 10.31 -9.54 25.66
N TYR A 112 9.51 -10.16 24.82
CA TYR A 112 8.55 -9.45 23.97
C TYR A 112 7.34 -10.35 23.67
N THR A 113 6.31 -9.77 23.06
CA THR A 113 5.10 -10.50 22.68
C THR A 113 5.01 -10.63 21.16
N GLU A 114 4.47 -11.75 20.71
CA GLU A 114 4.16 -12.02 19.30
C GLU A 114 2.67 -12.30 19.15
N ILE A 115 2.06 -11.89 18.04
CA ILE A 115 0.73 -12.38 17.65
C ILE A 115 0.92 -13.70 16.90
N SER A 116 0.06 -14.68 17.19
CA SER A 116 0.03 -15.99 16.53
C SER A 116 0.30 -15.88 15.04
N GLU A 117 1.30 -16.61 14.55
CA GLU A 117 1.69 -16.61 13.15
C GLU A 117 0.51 -16.98 12.24
N GLU A 118 -0.26 -17.98 12.65
CA GLU A 118 -1.45 -18.43 11.91
C GLU A 118 -2.45 -17.28 11.74
N PHE A 119 -2.71 -16.49 12.79
CA PHE A 119 -3.58 -15.32 12.70
C PHE A 119 -3.04 -14.26 11.73
N ARG A 120 -1.73 -13.97 11.81
CA ARG A 120 -1.07 -12.99 10.93
C ARG A 120 -1.15 -13.40 9.46
N LEU A 121 -0.85 -14.67 9.17
CA LEU A 121 -0.85 -15.19 7.81
C LEU A 121 -2.27 -15.38 7.26
N PHE A 122 -3.21 -15.84 8.09
CA PHE A 122 -4.61 -16.00 7.72
C PHE A 122 -5.23 -14.69 7.21
N HIS A 123 -4.90 -13.57 7.86
CA HIS A 123 -5.34 -12.25 7.43
C HIS A 123 -4.40 -11.54 6.45
N ARG A 124 -3.27 -12.16 6.07
CA ARG A 124 -2.20 -11.57 5.24
C ARG A 124 -1.72 -10.21 5.76
N LEU A 125 -1.51 -10.11 7.07
CA LEU A 125 -1.13 -8.86 7.71
C LEU A 125 0.32 -8.47 7.37
N TYR A 126 0.52 -7.24 6.94
CA TYR A 126 1.82 -6.61 6.83
C TYR A 126 2.29 -6.14 8.21
N HIS A 127 3.55 -6.41 8.56
CA HIS A 127 4.16 -5.94 9.80
C HIS A 127 4.97 -4.67 9.54
N ASP A 128 4.46 -3.54 10.02
CA ASP A 128 5.23 -2.31 10.08
C ASP A 128 6.15 -2.36 11.30
N GLN A 129 7.41 -2.71 11.06
CA GLN A 129 8.43 -2.86 12.10
C GLN A 129 8.78 -1.55 12.80
N LYS A 130 8.55 -0.39 12.17
CA LYS A 130 8.91 0.91 12.76
C LYS A 130 7.93 1.30 13.85
N LEU A 131 6.64 1.06 13.62
CA LEU A 131 5.56 1.37 14.55
C LEU A 131 5.08 0.16 15.35
N ASN A 132 5.65 -1.03 15.07
CA ASN A 132 5.29 -2.32 15.65
C ASN A 132 3.77 -2.60 15.61
N GLN A 133 3.21 -2.45 14.41
CA GLN A 133 1.79 -2.61 14.15
C GLN A 133 1.53 -3.54 12.96
N PHE A 134 0.35 -4.14 12.93
CA PHE A 134 -0.11 -5.00 11.84
C PHE A 134 -1.19 -4.32 11.03
N ILE A 135 -0.98 -4.28 9.72
CA ILE A 135 -1.84 -3.60 8.74
C ILE A 135 -2.40 -4.64 7.78
N LYS A 136 -3.69 -4.56 7.50
CA LYS A 136 -4.35 -5.31 6.43
C LYS A 136 -4.57 -4.40 5.23
N ILE A 137 -4.15 -4.86 4.07
CA ILE A 137 -4.42 -4.19 2.79
C ILE A 137 -5.63 -4.89 2.17
N ASP A 138 -6.70 -4.16 1.90
CA ASP A 138 -7.89 -4.72 1.26
C ASP A 138 -7.74 -4.87 -0.26
N ASN A 139 -8.79 -5.38 -0.91
CA ASN A 139 -8.80 -5.60 -2.36
C ASN A 139 -8.81 -4.28 -3.15
N GLU A 140 -9.25 -3.18 -2.54
CA GLU A 140 -9.11 -1.85 -3.14
C GLU A 140 -7.69 -1.29 -2.99
N GLY A 141 -6.93 -1.79 -2.02
CA GLY A 141 -5.57 -1.39 -1.69
C GLY A 141 -5.47 -0.41 -0.54
N GLU A 142 -6.54 -0.21 0.23
CA GLU A 142 -6.55 0.64 1.40
C GLU A 142 -5.97 -0.10 2.61
N GLU A 143 -5.24 0.65 3.43
CA GLU A 143 -4.55 0.15 4.61
C GLU A 143 -5.43 0.30 5.84
N HIS A 144 -5.59 -0.80 6.58
CA HIS A 144 -6.38 -0.86 7.80
C HIS A 144 -5.53 -1.34 8.96
N LEU A 145 -5.44 -0.55 10.03
CA LEU A 145 -4.81 -0.99 11.28
C LEU A 145 -5.61 -2.15 11.88
N VAL A 146 -4.93 -3.28 12.12
CA VAL A 146 -5.51 -4.48 12.71
C VAL A 146 -5.00 -4.74 14.11
N ALA A 147 -3.70 -4.52 14.37
CA ALA A 147 -3.14 -4.75 15.69
C ALA A 147 -2.00 -3.79 16.03
N THR A 148 -1.87 -3.47 17.32
CA THR A 148 -0.75 -2.70 17.88
C THR A 148 -0.09 -3.49 18.98
N ILE A 149 1.25 -3.54 18.98
CA ILE A 149 2.03 -4.23 20.01
C ILE A 149 2.90 -3.21 20.73
N GLU A 150 2.57 -2.98 22.00
CA GLU A 150 3.37 -2.24 22.97
C GLU A 150 3.97 -3.24 24.00
N PRO A 151 5.03 -2.87 24.74
CA PRO A 151 5.72 -3.79 25.64
C PRO A 151 4.81 -4.51 26.67
N ASN A 152 3.76 -3.84 27.13
CA ASN A 152 2.84 -4.35 28.14
C ASN A 152 1.38 -4.43 27.66
N LEU A 153 1.12 -4.18 26.37
CA LEU A 153 -0.24 -4.04 25.85
C LEU A 153 -0.30 -4.51 24.39
N VAL A 154 -1.19 -5.45 24.08
CA VAL A 154 -1.53 -5.82 22.71
C VAL A 154 -3.00 -5.57 22.48
N LYS A 155 -3.31 -4.84 21.41
CA LYS A 155 -4.68 -4.63 20.96
C LYS A 155 -4.86 -5.19 19.56
N ILE A 156 -5.99 -5.86 19.33
CA ILE A 156 -6.38 -6.40 18.03
C ILE A 156 -7.82 -5.99 17.73
N ARG A 157 -8.10 -5.61 16.49
CA ARG A 157 -9.44 -5.23 16.03
C ARG A 157 -10.39 -6.42 16.10
N VAL A 158 -11.57 -6.20 16.70
CA VAL A 158 -12.58 -7.25 16.96
C VAL A 158 -13.02 -7.97 15.68
N LYS A 159 -13.14 -7.24 14.56
CA LYS A 159 -13.50 -7.81 13.25
C LYS A 159 -12.60 -8.99 12.88
N GLU A 160 -11.29 -8.80 12.84
CA GLU A 160 -10.34 -9.85 12.45
C GLU A 160 -10.34 -11.02 13.44
N ILE A 161 -10.41 -10.75 14.74
CA ILE A 161 -10.57 -11.82 15.75
C ILE A 161 -11.80 -12.68 15.42
N CYS A 162 -12.98 -12.07 15.28
CA CYS A 162 -14.23 -12.80 15.07
C CYS A 162 -14.27 -13.54 13.73
N GLN A 163 -13.60 -13.02 12.70
CA GLN A 163 -13.42 -13.70 11.42
C GLN A 163 -12.55 -14.96 11.56
N PHE A 164 -11.42 -14.85 12.25
CA PHE A 164 -10.52 -15.98 12.49
C PHE A 164 -11.19 -17.08 13.30
N LEU A 165 -11.85 -16.69 14.40
CA LEU A 165 -12.62 -17.58 15.25
C LEU A 165 -13.71 -18.35 14.49
N ALA A 166 -14.37 -17.69 13.53
CA ALA A 166 -15.44 -18.31 12.73
C ALA A 166 -14.93 -19.48 11.89
N ILE A 167 -13.73 -19.34 11.31
CA ILE A 167 -13.13 -20.40 10.50
C ILE A 167 -12.53 -21.49 11.37
N LYS A 168 -11.91 -21.11 12.50
CA LYS A 168 -11.35 -22.05 13.48
C LYS A 168 -12.39 -22.79 14.33
N GLU A 169 -13.65 -22.37 14.29
CA GLU A 169 -14.71 -22.87 15.19
C GLU A 169 -14.34 -22.72 16.66
N MET A 170 -13.79 -21.57 17.02
CA MET A 170 -13.32 -21.23 18.36
C MET A 170 -14.02 -20.01 18.92
N HIS A 171 -13.89 -19.80 20.23
CA HIS A 171 -14.20 -18.56 20.93
C HIS A 171 -12.90 -17.96 21.47
N LEU A 172 -12.84 -16.63 21.62
CA LEU A 172 -11.75 -16.00 22.35
C LEU A 172 -12.11 -15.90 23.82
N ALA A 173 -11.38 -16.57 24.70
CA ALA A 173 -11.39 -16.27 26.12
C ALA A 173 -10.51 -15.05 26.39
N LEU A 174 -11.15 -13.92 26.71
CA LEU A 174 -10.49 -12.77 27.30
C LEU A 174 -10.44 -12.97 28.82
N GLN A 175 -9.32 -13.46 29.30
CA GLN A 175 -9.11 -13.82 30.70
C GLN A 175 -8.47 -12.64 31.42
N PHE A 176 -8.85 -12.39 32.66
CA PHE A 176 -8.34 -11.26 33.45
C PHE A 176 -8.12 -11.65 34.91
N ASP A 177 -7.09 -11.04 35.50
CA ASP A 177 -6.74 -11.12 36.91
C ASP A 177 -6.30 -9.73 37.34
N CYS A 178 -7.22 -8.99 37.97
CA CYS A 178 -7.03 -7.60 38.35
C CYS A 178 -7.03 -7.47 39.87
N ARG A 179 -5.88 -7.15 40.43
CA ARG A 179 -5.69 -6.93 41.86
C ARG A 179 -5.49 -5.45 42.16
N GLU A 180 -6.15 -4.99 43.21
CA GLU A 180 -5.99 -3.66 43.80
C GLU A 180 -5.58 -3.83 45.25
N ASP A 181 -4.48 -3.19 45.67
CA ASP A 181 -3.97 -3.22 47.03
C ASP A 181 -4.24 -1.89 47.74
N SER A 182 -4.69 -1.94 49.00
CA SER A 182 -5.00 -0.79 49.85
C SER A 182 -4.05 -0.71 51.05
N ALA A 183 -3.77 0.51 51.51
CA ALA A 183 -3.05 0.76 52.76
C ALA A 183 -3.96 0.73 54.00
N HIS A 184 -5.27 0.61 53.82
CA HIS A 184 -6.29 0.47 54.86
C HIS A 184 -6.73 -0.99 54.96
N THR A 185 -7.17 -1.41 56.13
CA THR A 185 -7.83 -2.70 56.36
C THR A 185 -9.25 -2.69 55.83
N LEU A 186 -9.83 -3.87 55.61
CA LEU A 186 -11.25 -3.97 55.23
C LEU A 186 -12.19 -3.34 56.27
N GLU A 187 -11.86 -3.44 57.56
CA GLU A 187 -12.59 -2.81 58.66
C GLU A 187 -12.59 -1.27 58.53
N GLU A 188 -11.41 -0.67 58.31
CA GLU A 188 -11.27 0.79 58.10
C GLU A 188 -12.06 1.28 56.88
N LEU A 189 -12.19 0.44 55.84
CA LEU A 189 -12.96 0.75 54.62
C LEU A 189 -14.47 0.43 54.74
N GLY A 190 -14.89 -0.26 55.80
CA GLY A 190 -16.25 -0.79 55.96
C GLY A 190 -16.65 -1.67 54.77
N ILE A 191 -15.78 -2.60 54.36
CA ILE A 191 -16.02 -3.61 53.33
C ILE A 191 -16.13 -4.96 54.03
N ASP A 192 -17.22 -5.69 53.79
CA ASP A 192 -17.37 -7.06 54.27
C ASP A 192 -16.48 -8.01 53.44
N GLU A 193 -15.93 -9.06 54.06
CA GLU A 193 -15.08 -10.06 53.38
C GLU A 193 -15.86 -10.89 52.34
N GLU A 194 -17.20 -10.84 52.35
CA GLU A 194 -18.03 -11.52 51.37
C GLU A 194 -17.83 -10.91 49.96
N GLY A 195 -17.21 -11.69 49.08
CA GLY A 195 -17.05 -11.34 47.68
C GLY A 195 -18.33 -11.48 46.86
N SER A 196 -18.21 -11.27 45.54
CA SER A 196 -19.30 -11.44 44.59
C SER A 196 -18.87 -12.32 43.42
N ASP A 197 -19.66 -13.35 43.14
CA ASP A 197 -19.52 -14.18 41.96
C ASP A 197 -20.59 -13.82 40.94
N TYR A 198 -20.18 -13.74 39.68
CA TYR A 198 -21.06 -13.48 38.56
C TYR A 198 -20.87 -14.53 37.49
N ARG A 199 -21.99 -15.02 36.96
CA ARG A 199 -22.00 -15.93 35.82
C ARG A 199 -23.27 -15.74 35.02
N ARG A 200 -23.10 -15.36 33.76
CA ARG A 200 -24.21 -15.21 32.83
C ARG A 200 -23.67 -15.28 31.41
N ASP A 201 -24.39 -16.00 30.54
CA ASP A 201 -24.08 -16.12 29.13
C ASP A 201 -22.62 -16.53 28.88
N LEU A 202 -21.81 -15.65 28.27
CA LEU A 202 -20.41 -15.88 27.94
C LEU A 202 -19.43 -15.22 28.93
N VAL A 203 -19.88 -14.88 30.14
CA VAL A 203 -19.07 -14.18 31.14
C VAL A 203 -19.12 -14.90 32.48
N CYS A 204 -17.96 -15.09 33.11
CA CYS A 204 -17.86 -15.46 34.51
C CYS A 204 -16.71 -14.73 35.20
N TRP A 205 -16.93 -14.24 36.42
CA TRP A 205 -15.89 -13.63 37.25
C TRP A 205 -16.25 -13.71 38.73
N GLY A 206 -15.24 -13.64 39.58
CA GLY A 206 -15.36 -13.46 41.02
C GLY A 206 -14.59 -12.20 41.44
N LEU A 207 -15.19 -11.40 42.31
CA LEU A 207 -14.54 -10.28 42.99
C LEU A 207 -14.49 -10.58 44.48
N HIS A 208 -13.29 -10.80 45.00
CA HIS A 208 -13.09 -11.13 46.41
C HIS A 208 -12.18 -10.12 47.08
N TYR A 209 -12.38 -9.97 48.38
CA TYR A 209 -11.61 -9.08 49.25
C TYR A 209 -10.82 -9.91 50.26
N GLY A 210 -9.72 -9.36 50.75
CA GLY A 210 -9.01 -9.95 51.88
C GLY A 210 -8.06 -8.96 52.51
N ASP A 211 -7.83 -9.13 53.81
CA ASP A 211 -6.72 -8.46 54.49
C ASP A 211 -5.39 -9.14 54.12
N ILE A 212 -4.33 -8.35 54.01
CA ILE A 212 -2.98 -8.82 53.75
C ILE A 212 -1.99 -8.00 54.56
N MET A 213 -0.88 -8.60 55.01
CA MET A 213 0.20 -7.86 55.68
C MET A 213 1.45 -7.93 54.81
N LEU A 214 1.47 -7.17 53.71
CA LEU A 214 2.58 -7.16 52.75
C LEU A 214 3.05 -5.72 52.47
N GLY A 215 4.19 -5.36 53.06
CA GLY A 215 4.74 -4.01 52.94
C GLY A 215 3.82 -2.97 53.58
N SER A 216 3.44 -1.93 52.81
CA SER A 216 2.48 -0.90 53.21
C SER A 216 1.02 -1.28 52.96
N HIS A 217 0.76 -2.46 52.39
CA HIS A 217 -0.60 -2.89 52.03
C HIS A 217 -1.22 -3.71 53.16
N ARG A 218 -2.46 -3.36 53.50
CA ARG A 218 -3.26 -3.91 54.60
C ARG A 218 -4.49 -4.69 54.11
N ALA A 219 -5.01 -4.37 52.92
CA ALA A 219 -6.10 -5.10 52.28
C ALA A 219 -5.93 -5.17 50.76
N PHE A 220 -6.67 -6.04 50.10
CA PHE A 220 -6.73 -6.12 48.65
C PHE A 220 -8.13 -6.50 48.15
N SER A 221 -8.37 -6.22 46.87
CA SER A 221 -9.44 -6.84 46.09
C SER A 221 -8.86 -7.56 44.88
N ARG A 222 -9.45 -8.68 44.48
CA ARG A 222 -9.07 -9.43 43.27
C ARG A 222 -10.29 -9.73 42.43
N LEU A 223 -10.31 -9.19 41.22
CA LEU A 223 -11.27 -9.49 40.16
C LEU A 223 -10.64 -10.52 39.22
N LEU A 224 -11.08 -11.77 39.33
CA LEU A 224 -10.58 -12.88 38.53
C LEU A 224 -11.71 -13.46 37.68
N GLY A 225 -11.48 -13.62 36.38
CA GLY A 225 -12.49 -14.21 35.52
C GLY A 225 -12.13 -14.23 34.05
N LYS A 226 -13.16 -14.47 33.23
CA LYS A 226 -13.05 -14.46 31.79
C LYS A 226 -14.36 -14.05 31.12
N ARG A 227 -14.21 -13.47 29.94
CA ARG A 227 -15.30 -13.25 28.98
C ARG A 227 -14.96 -13.98 27.69
N LEU A 228 -15.88 -14.79 27.19
CA LEU A 228 -15.77 -15.39 25.88
C LEU A 228 -16.37 -14.48 24.81
N ILE A 229 -15.65 -14.31 23.70
CA ILE A 229 -16.12 -13.59 22.52
C ILE A 229 -16.45 -14.63 21.45
N ALA A 230 -17.70 -14.59 21.00
CA ALA A 230 -18.20 -15.49 19.98
C ALA A 230 -17.66 -15.15 18.58
N PRO A 231 -17.48 -16.15 17.71
CA PRO A 231 -17.15 -15.92 16.31
C PRO A 231 -18.28 -15.21 15.57
N PHE A 232 -17.98 -14.65 14.40
CA PHE A 232 -19.04 -14.36 13.44
C PHE A 232 -19.68 -15.65 12.93
N PRO A 233 -20.95 -15.61 12.48
CA PRO A 233 -21.48 -16.68 11.65
C PRO A 233 -20.54 -16.95 10.46
N LYS A 234 -20.30 -18.22 10.13
CA LYS A 234 -19.37 -18.60 9.04
C LYS A 234 -19.70 -17.92 7.71
N ASN A 235 -20.99 -17.78 7.38
CA ASN A 235 -21.47 -17.09 6.18
C ASN A 235 -21.28 -15.56 6.18
N LYS A 236 -20.91 -14.98 7.33
CA LYS A 236 -20.55 -13.57 7.49
C LYS A 236 -19.07 -13.38 7.84
N SER A 237 -18.24 -14.41 7.67
CA SER A 237 -16.80 -14.33 7.93
C SER A 237 -16.08 -13.41 6.95
N GLY A 238 -16.63 -13.15 5.76
CA GLY A 238 -15.93 -12.43 4.70
C GLY A 238 -14.78 -13.21 4.08
N PHE A 239 -14.70 -14.53 4.30
CA PHE A 239 -13.71 -15.43 3.71
C PHE A 239 -14.32 -16.28 2.60
N TRP A 240 -13.62 -16.38 1.47
CA TRP A 240 -14.04 -17.19 0.33
C TRP A 240 -14.22 -18.66 0.72
N GLY A 241 -15.23 -19.31 0.12
CA GLY A 241 -15.62 -20.69 0.43
C GLY A 241 -16.52 -20.83 1.69
N TYR A 242 -16.64 -19.78 2.50
CA TYR A 242 -17.50 -19.79 3.70
C TYR A 242 -18.53 -18.67 3.70
N SER A 243 -18.14 -17.46 3.27
CA SER A 243 -18.99 -16.27 3.28
C SER A 243 -19.94 -16.25 2.10
N ASP A 244 -21.14 -15.70 2.32
CA ASP A 244 -22.00 -15.27 1.23
C ASP A 244 -21.24 -14.18 0.44
N ALA A 245 -21.24 -14.28 -0.89
CA ALA A 245 -20.61 -13.28 -1.74
C ALA A 245 -21.46 -12.00 -1.70
N ASP A 246 -20.87 -10.88 -1.29
CA ASP A 246 -21.53 -9.59 -1.42
C ASP A 246 -21.81 -9.33 -2.91
N PRO A 247 -23.03 -8.92 -3.29
CA PRO A 247 -23.35 -8.64 -4.68
C PRO A 247 -22.46 -7.49 -5.16
N LYS A 248 -21.68 -7.74 -6.22
CA LYS A 248 -20.82 -6.71 -6.82
C LYS A 248 -21.71 -5.56 -7.29
N LYS A 249 -21.34 -4.34 -6.90
CA LYS A 249 -22.02 -3.12 -7.30
C LYS A 249 -21.42 -2.59 -8.59
N TYR A 250 -22.27 -2.02 -9.44
CA TYR A 250 -21.89 -1.48 -10.73
C TYR A 250 -22.49 -0.09 -10.93
N VAL A 251 -21.76 0.77 -11.60
CA VAL A 251 -22.17 2.14 -11.88
C VAL A 251 -22.71 2.27 -13.30
N ASP A 252 -23.74 3.09 -13.46
CA ASP A 252 -24.27 3.45 -14.77
C ASP A 252 -23.45 4.59 -15.40
N PHE A 253 -22.99 4.40 -16.64
CA PHE A 253 -22.24 5.41 -17.40
C PHE A 253 -23.06 5.97 -18.57
N ILE A 254 -22.81 7.21 -18.96
CA ILE A 254 -23.28 7.84 -20.19
C ILE A 254 -22.64 7.13 -21.37
N ILE A 255 -23.48 6.59 -22.25
CA ILE A 255 -23.11 5.83 -23.45
C ILE A 255 -23.57 6.52 -24.74
N GLY A 256 -24.15 7.71 -24.64
CA GLY A 256 -24.68 8.46 -25.77
C GLY A 256 -25.75 9.46 -25.35
N THR A 257 -26.55 9.88 -26.33
CA THR A 257 -27.69 10.77 -26.14
C THR A 257 -29.00 10.08 -26.49
N ASP A 258 -30.09 10.52 -25.87
CA ASP A 258 -31.44 10.15 -26.28
C ASP A 258 -31.94 11.03 -27.44
N LYS A 259 -33.17 10.78 -27.89
CA LYS A 259 -33.85 11.51 -28.98
C LYS A 259 -34.08 13.00 -28.69
N HIS A 260 -33.92 13.44 -27.45
CA HIS A 260 -34.10 14.81 -26.99
C HIS A 260 -32.78 15.50 -26.61
N GLY A 261 -31.64 14.83 -26.81
CA GLY A 261 -30.31 15.34 -26.46
C GLY A 261 -29.95 15.16 -24.98
N GLY A 262 -30.77 14.46 -24.20
CA GLY A 262 -30.44 14.08 -22.82
C GLY A 262 -29.41 12.94 -22.76
N PRO A 263 -28.64 12.81 -21.66
CA PRO A 263 -27.69 11.72 -21.51
C PRO A 263 -28.39 10.37 -21.42
N ARG A 264 -28.02 9.43 -22.30
CA ARG A 264 -28.43 8.02 -22.20
C ARG A 264 -27.40 7.24 -21.39
N THR A 265 -27.82 6.59 -20.32
CA THR A 265 -26.94 5.79 -19.45
C THR A 265 -27.21 4.30 -19.52
N HIS A 266 -26.22 3.50 -19.14
CA HIS A 266 -26.37 2.05 -18.95
C HIS A 266 -25.35 1.54 -17.92
N SER A 267 -25.71 0.46 -17.21
CA SER A 267 -24.85 -0.21 -16.24
C SER A 267 -23.57 -0.74 -16.88
N SER A 268 -22.45 -0.63 -16.15
CA SER A 268 -21.17 -1.26 -16.49
C SER A 268 -21.11 -2.76 -16.19
N ASN A 269 -22.15 -3.35 -15.60
CA ASN A 269 -22.17 -4.78 -15.25
C ASN A 269 -21.99 -5.66 -16.50
N PRO A 270 -20.88 -6.41 -16.65
CA PRO A 270 -20.65 -7.27 -17.81
C PRO A 270 -21.78 -8.27 -18.08
N ASP A 271 -22.43 -8.79 -17.04
CA ASP A 271 -23.51 -9.77 -17.16
C ASP A 271 -24.83 -9.17 -17.70
N ALA A 272 -24.96 -7.83 -17.65
CA ALA A 272 -26.09 -7.08 -18.18
C ALA A 272 -25.83 -6.54 -19.60
N LEU A 273 -24.62 -6.70 -20.13
CA LEU A 273 -24.21 -6.17 -21.43
C LEU A 273 -24.37 -7.19 -22.55
N GLY A 274 -24.62 -6.68 -23.75
CA GLY A 274 -24.61 -7.48 -24.97
C GLY A 274 -23.18 -7.90 -25.33
N ASN A 275 -23.00 -9.01 -26.04
CA ASN A 275 -21.69 -9.38 -26.57
C ASN A 275 -21.78 -9.92 -28.00
N ASN A 276 -20.63 -10.14 -28.63
CA ASN A 276 -20.53 -10.67 -29.99
C ASN A 276 -20.82 -12.19 -30.08
N PHE A 277 -21.25 -12.81 -28.97
CA PHE A 277 -21.52 -14.25 -28.84
C PHE A 277 -22.98 -14.56 -28.49
N GLY A 278 -23.86 -13.55 -28.50
CA GLY A 278 -25.31 -13.71 -28.33
C GLY A 278 -25.88 -13.44 -26.94
N ALA A 279 -25.06 -13.03 -25.95
CA ALA A 279 -25.58 -12.56 -24.67
C ALA A 279 -26.30 -11.22 -24.83
N ASN A 280 -27.40 -11.02 -24.10
CA ASN A 280 -28.19 -9.78 -24.00
C ASN A 280 -28.29 -8.96 -25.31
N PRO A 281 -28.87 -9.51 -26.40
CA PRO A 281 -28.82 -8.91 -27.74
C PRO A 281 -29.53 -7.55 -27.85
N GLN A 282 -30.36 -7.18 -26.88
CA GLN A 282 -31.05 -5.89 -26.81
C GLN A 282 -30.32 -4.86 -25.92
N SER A 283 -29.28 -5.27 -25.20
CA SER A 283 -28.46 -4.40 -24.36
C SER A 283 -27.31 -3.78 -25.18
N PRO A 284 -26.77 -2.62 -24.75
CA PRO A 284 -25.52 -2.10 -25.28
C PRO A 284 -24.41 -3.15 -25.22
N ASN A 285 -23.56 -3.18 -26.26
CA ASN A 285 -22.47 -4.15 -26.35
C ASN A 285 -21.40 -3.87 -25.27
N TYR A 286 -20.71 -4.90 -24.81
CA TYR A 286 -19.55 -4.81 -23.92
C TYR A 286 -18.54 -3.76 -24.40
N LEU A 287 -18.27 -3.75 -25.71
CA LEU A 287 -17.35 -2.84 -26.40
C LEU A 287 -18.02 -1.50 -26.76
N THR A 288 -19.00 -1.04 -25.97
CA THR A 288 -19.54 0.31 -26.12
C THR A 288 -18.50 1.32 -25.61
N PRO A 289 -18.03 2.27 -26.45
CA PRO A 289 -17.11 3.32 -26.00
C PRO A 289 -17.77 4.23 -24.94
N VAL A 290 -17.08 4.44 -23.83
CA VAL A 290 -17.45 5.41 -22.79
C VAL A 290 -16.35 6.46 -22.70
N HIS A 291 -16.73 7.72 -22.69
CA HIS A 291 -15.81 8.85 -22.77
C HIS A 291 -15.75 9.61 -21.43
N PHE A 292 -14.57 10.11 -21.11
CA PHE A 292 -14.26 10.80 -19.86
C PHE A 292 -13.41 12.04 -20.14
N ARG A 293 -13.60 13.10 -19.35
CA ARG A 293 -12.64 14.22 -19.33
C ARG A 293 -11.27 13.67 -18.96
N LYS A 294 -10.20 14.14 -19.62
CA LYS A 294 -8.84 13.65 -19.34
C LYS A 294 -8.38 13.83 -17.90
N SER A 295 -8.97 14.80 -17.17
CA SER A 295 -8.73 15.03 -15.75
C SER A 295 -9.06 13.83 -14.85
N VAL A 296 -9.79 12.82 -15.34
CA VAL A 296 -10.02 11.56 -14.61
C VAL A 296 -8.70 10.89 -14.17
N LEU A 297 -7.61 11.12 -14.92
CA LEU A 297 -6.30 10.55 -14.64
C LEU A 297 -5.47 11.33 -13.62
N GLU A 298 -5.83 12.57 -13.28
CA GLU A 298 -5.06 13.43 -12.38
C GLU A 298 -4.87 12.80 -10.99
N LYS A 299 -5.93 12.18 -10.45
CA LYS A 299 -5.90 11.42 -9.19
C LYS A 299 -4.75 10.41 -9.15
N TYR A 300 -4.57 9.66 -10.24
CA TYR A 300 -3.59 8.57 -10.32
C TYR A 300 -2.17 9.12 -10.46
N TYR A 301 -2.01 10.17 -11.28
CA TYR A 301 -0.73 10.82 -11.47
C TYR A 301 -0.18 11.52 -10.21
N GLN A 302 -1.05 12.03 -9.35
CA GLN A 302 -0.64 12.65 -8.08
C GLN A 302 -0.18 11.63 -7.02
N GLN A 303 -0.36 10.32 -7.27
CA GLN A 303 0.02 9.24 -6.36
C GLN A 303 0.87 8.16 -7.09
N PRO A 304 2.04 8.52 -7.62
CA PRO A 304 2.87 7.63 -8.48
C PRO A 304 3.50 6.44 -7.74
N GLN A 305 3.40 6.40 -6.40
CA GLN A 305 3.76 5.24 -5.59
C GLN A 305 2.65 4.19 -5.55
N LYS A 306 1.38 4.61 -5.70
CA LYS A 306 0.21 3.72 -5.67
C LYS A 306 -0.25 3.30 -7.06
N TYR A 307 -0.15 4.21 -8.04
CA TYR A 307 -0.70 4.02 -9.37
C TYR A 307 0.36 4.13 -10.47
N SER A 308 0.09 3.45 -11.58
CA SER A 308 0.81 3.59 -12.84
C SER A 308 -0.18 3.89 -13.95
N VAL A 309 0.07 4.96 -14.70
CA VAL A 309 -0.66 5.29 -15.93
C VAL A 309 0.31 5.14 -17.08
N GLU A 310 0.09 4.12 -17.90
CA GLU A 310 0.93 3.70 -18.99
C GLU A 310 0.25 3.98 -20.34
N ASP A 311 0.96 3.70 -21.43
CA ASP A 311 0.38 3.71 -22.76
C ASP A 311 -0.73 2.64 -22.86
N GLY A 312 -1.98 3.08 -22.84
CA GLY A 312 -3.14 2.20 -22.97
C GLY A 312 -3.59 1.45 -21.71
N TYR A 313 -2.97 1.68 -20.54
CA TYR A 313 -3.25 0.89 -19.34
C TYR A 313 -3.14 1.71 -18.05
N LEU A 314 -4.11 1.54 -17.14
CA LEU A 314 -4.08 2.08 -15.78
C LEU A 314 -4.01 0.90 -14.81
N ARG A 315 -3.17 0.98 -13.77
CA ARG A 315 -3.15 -0.02 -12.70
C ARG A 315 -2.85 0.56 -11.33
N ARG A 316 -3.37 -0.11 -10.30
CA ARG A 316 -2.96 0.02 -8.90
C ARG A 316 -2.20 -1.26 -8.50
N ALA A 317 -0.87 -1.19 -8.55
CA ALA A 317 0.01 -2.34 -8.30
C ALA A 317 -0.49 -3.62 -9.03
N SER A 318 -0.70 -4.71 -8.29
CA SER A 318 -1.27 -5.98 -8.76
C SER A 318 -2.72 -6.18 -8.30
N LEU A 319 -3.38 -5.15 -7.77
CA LEU A 319 -4.74 -5.26 -7.22
C LEU A 319 -5.78 -5.22 -8.32
N TRP A 320 -5.67 -4.23 -9.20
CA TRP A 320 -6.53 -4.08 -10.36
C TRP A 320 -5.82 -3.27 -11.45
N GLY A 321 -6.25 -3.45 -12.69
CA GLY A 321 -5.83 -2.64 -13.82
C GLY A 321 -6.82 -2.75 -14.96
N MET A 322 -6.90 -1.69 -15.77
CA MET A 322 -7.89 -1.53 -16.82
C MET A 322 -7.24 -0.96 -18.07
N TYR A 323 -7.59 -1.52 -19.23
CA TYR A 323 -7.26 -0.94 -20.51
C TYR A 323 -8.07 0.33 -20.77
N LEU A 324 -7.41 1.34 -21.33
CA LEU A 324 -8.04 2.62 -21.65
C LEU A 324 -7.37 3.26 -22.86
N ASP A 325 -8.08 4.13 -23.55
CA ASP A 325 -7.56 4.94 -24.62
C ASP A 325 -7.21 6.34 -24.11
N ASN A 326 -5.92 6.59 -23.86
CA ASN A 326 -5.37 7.89 -23.48
C ASN A 326 -4.69 8.63 -24.64
N HIS A 327 -5.00 8.29 -25.89
CA HIS A 327 -4.36 8.91 -27.06
C HIS A 327 -5.01 10.23 -27.50
N HIS A 328 -6.15 10.62 -26.93
CA HIS A 328 -6.78 11.90 -27.22
C HIS A 328 -6.22 13.02 -26.34
N ASP A 329 -6.18 14.24 -26.86
CA ASP A 329 -5.66 15.40 -26.12
C ASP A 329 -6.58 15.81 -24.96
N ASP A 330 -7.90 15.70 -25.14
CA ASP A 330 -8.92 16.26 -24.26
C ASP A 330 -9.69 15.22 -23.43
N ARG A 331 -9.59 13.94 -23.80
CA ARG A 331 -10.40 12.86 -23.21
C ARG A 331 -9.64 11.56 -23.04
N VAL A 332 -10.24 10.70 -22.23
CA VAL A 332 -9.88 9.28 -22.10
C VAL A 332 -11.12 8.46 -22.44
N CYS A 333 -10.93 7.32 -23.07
CA CYS A 333 -12.04 6.42 -23.37
C CYS A 333 -11.78 5.02 -22.81
N ALA A 334 -12.84 4.27 -22.52
CA ALA A 334 -12.75 2.86 -22.09
C ALA A 334 -13.96 2.08 -22.59
N TRP A 335 -13.87 0.75 -22.63
CA TRP A 335 -15.03 -0.09 -22.90
C TRP A 335 -15.94 -0.15 -21.68
N LEU A 336 -17.26 -0.06 -21.91
CA LEU A 336 -18.27 -0.10 -20.84
C LEU A 336 -18.12 -1.33 -19.93
N GLY A 337 -17.86 -2.49 -20.53
CA GLY A 337 -17.66 -3.73 -19.78
C GLY A 337 -16.37 -3.76 -18.96
N ASP A 338 -15.28 -3.17 -19.45
CA ASP A 338 -14.01 -3.12 -18.71
C ASP A 338 -14.14 -2.27 -17.44
N LEU A 339 -14.92 -1.19 -17.47
CA LEU A 339 -15.20 -0.38 -16.28
C LEU A 339 -15.83 -1.20 -15.15
N GLY A 340 -16.76 -2.12 -15.47
CA GLY A 340 -17.42 -2.94 -14.47
C GLY A 340 -16.63 -4.20 -14.09
N ARG A 341 -15.89 -4.77 -15.06
CA ARG A 341 -15.05 -5.95 -14.83
C ARG A 341 -13.87 -5.60 -13.93
N ASP A 342 -13.13 -4.54 -14.29
CA ASP A 342 -11.77 -4.31 -13.83
C ASP A 342 -11.66 -3.28 -12.70
N LEU A 343 -12.58 -2.30 -12.61
CA LEU A 343 -12.52 -1.27 -11.57
C LEU A 343 -13.32 -1.67 -10.32
N PRO A 344 -12.76 -1.45 -9.11
CA PRO A 344 -13.53 -1.44 -7.87
C PRO A 344 -14.67 -0.42 -7.91
N TYR A 345 -15.70 -0.64 -7.10
CA TYR A 345 -16.90 0.21 -7.11
C TYR A 345 -16.61 1.69 -6.85
N GLU A 346 -15.74 2.01 -5.89
CA GLU A 346 -15.32 3.39 -5.60
C GLU A 346 -14.55 4.04 -6.76
N GLU A 347 -13.76 3.26 -7.51
CA GLU A 347 -13.11 3.76 -8.73
C GLU A 347 -14.14 3.97 -9.84
N GLN A 348 -15.15 3.11 -9.98
CA GLN A 348 -16.24 3.35 -10.93
C GLN A 348 -16.98 4.66 -10.62
N LEU A 349 -17.19 4.99 -9.34
CA LEU A 349 -17.78 6.28 -8.92
C LEU A 349 -16.88 7.47 -9.28
N HIS A 350 -15.56 7.35 -9.07
CA HIS A 350 -14.59 8.35 -9.50
C HIS A 350 -14.70 8.59 -11.02
N TRP A 351 -14.62 7.53 -11.82
CA TRP A 351 -14.74 7.62 -13.28
C TRP A 351 -16.08 8.21 -13.71
N ARG A 352 -17.18 7.84 -13.03
CA ARG A 352 -18.51 8.36 -13.30
C ARG A 352 -18.58 9.88 -13.15
N SER A 353 -17.86 10.47 -12.20
CA SER A 353 -17.84 11.93 -12.02
C SER A 353 -17.18 12.70 -13.18
N HIS A 354 -16.32 12.04 -13.96
CA HIS A 354 -15.64 12.61 -15.13
C HIS A 354 -16.29 12.19 -16.47
N ASN A 355 -17.34 11.38 -16.42
CA ASN A 355 -17.96 10.81 -17.60
C ASN A 355 -18.74 11.86 -18.41
N ILE A 356 -18.50 11.88 -19.73
CA ILE A 356 -19.08 12.83 -20.68
C ILE A 356 -19.83 12.09 -21.78
N ILE A 357 -20.65 12.82 -22.53
CA ILE A 357 -21.28 12.30 -23.74
C ILE A 357 -20.16 11.85 -24.70
N PRO A 358 -20.22 10.63 -25.26
CA PRO A 358 -19.27 10.19 -26.28
C PRO A 358 -19.18 11.17 -27.45
N VAL A 359 -17.96 11.57 -27.78
CA VAL A 359 -17.65 12.46 -28.91
C VAL A 359 -16.60 11.79 -29.78
N GLY A 360 -16.92 11.59 -31.06
CA GLY A 360 -16.05 10.86 -31.99
C GLY A 360 -15.96 9.38 -31.64
N GLY A 361 -14.81 8.77 -31.94
CA GLY A 361 -14.53 7.38 -31.60
C GLY A 361 -13.24 7.21 -30.80
N MET A 362 -12.87 5.95 -30.58
CA MET A 362 -11.58 5.55 -30.03
C MET A 362 -10.43 5.91 -31.00
N SER A 363 -9.22 5.99 -30.48
CA SER A 363 -8.02 6.22 -31.27
C SER A 363 -7.71 5.00 -32.14
N LYS A 364 -7.06 5.24 -33.28
CA LYS A 364 -6.63 4.16 -34.18
C LYS A 364 -5.69 3.19 -33.48
N THR A 365 -4.76 3.69 -32.67
CA THR A 365 -3.82 2.88 -31.90
C THR A 365 -4.54 1.95 -30.95
N PHE A 366 -5.54 2.46 -30.21
CA PHE A 366 -6.31 1.62 -29.29
C PHE A 366 -7.13 0.54 -30.02
N ILE A 367 -7.79 0.89 -31.13
CA ILE A 367 -8.55 -0.08 -31.94
C ILE A 367 -7.65 -1.19 -32.48
N ARG A 368 -6.51 -0.84 -33.06
CA ARG A 368 -5.54 -1.81 -33.60
C ARG A 368 -5.08 -2.81 -32.54
N ARG A 369 -4.81 -2.32 -31.33
CA ARG A 369 -4.38 -3.16 -30.21
C ARG A 369 -5.51 -4.04 -29.66
N GLN A 370 -6.69 -3.48 -29.46
CA GLN A 370 -7.78 -4.15 -28.72
C GLN A 370 -8.69 -5.01 -29.60
N LEU A 371 -8.88 -4.66 -30.87
CA LEU A 371 -9.79 -5.35 -31.78
C LEU A 371 -9.05 -6.10 -32.89
N ASP A 372 -7.98 -5.53 -33.44
CA ASP A 372 -7.24 -6.13 -34.56
C ASP A 372 -6.07 -7.02 -34.12
N ALA A 373 -5.78 -7.07 -32.81
CA ALA A 373 -4.65 -7.80 -32.21
C ALA A 373 -3.28 -7.44 -32.81
N GLU A 374 -3.10 -6.19 -33.22
CA GLU A 374 -1.85 -5.68 -33.79
C GLU A 374 -0.98 -4.99 -32.73
N PHE A 375 0.32 -5.23 -32.81
CA PHE A 375 1.30 -4.36 -32.16
C PHE A 375 1.28 -3.00 -32.88
N ALA A 376 0.96 -1.94 -32.14
CA ALA A 376 0.96 -0.58 -32.64
C ALA A 376 1.66 0.31 -31.63
N ASP A 377 2.60 1.14 -32.06
CA ASP A 377 3.29 2.10 -31.18
C ASP A 377 2.42 3.33 -30.93
N SER A 378 2.61 3.98 -29.78
CA SER A 378 1.95 5.25 -29.48
C SER A 378 2.64 6.40 -30.19
N ASP A 379 1.86 7.36 -30.68
CA ASP A 379 2.32 8.64 -31.22
C ASP A 379 2.29 9.79 -30.19
N ARG A 380 1.82 9.52 -28.97
CA ARG A 380 1.77 10.48 -27.86
C ARG A 380 3.19 10.83 -27.39
N PRO A 381 3.57 12.13 -27.39
CA PRO A 381 4.92 12.55 -26.98
C PRO A 381 5.35 12.03 -25.62
N GLU A 382 4.42 11.97 -24.66
CA GLU A 382 4.66 11.47 -23.30
C GLU A 382 4.99 9.97 -23.24
N HIS A 383 4.33 9.14 -24.06
CA HIS A 383 4.60 7.70 -24.12
C HIS A 383 5.94 7.44 -24.83
N VAL A 384 6.14 8.10 -25.97
CA VAL A 384 7.38 8.01 -26.75
C VAL A 384 8.58 8.48 -25.93
N PHE A 385 8.42 9.49 -25.07
CA PHE A 385 9.50 10.00 -24.22
C PHE A 385 10.02 8.91 -23.27
N GLN A 386 9.12 8.19 -22.61
CA GLN A 386 9.50 7.11 -21.70
C GLN A 386 10.16 5.94 -22.43
N GLU A 387 9.71 5.64 -23.65
CA GLU A 387 10.35 4.64 -24.51
C GLU A 387 11.76 5.06 -24.94
N ARG A 388 11.92 6.25 -25.53
CA ARG A 388 13.24 6.76 -25.99
C ARG A 388 14.24 6.93 -24.86
N TYR A 389 13.77 7.30 -23.66
CA TYR A 389 14.63 7.35 -22.49
C TYR A 389 15.18 5.96 -22.13
N ARG A 390 14.33 4.91 -22.15
CA ARG A 390 14.76 3.51 -21.92
C ARG A 390 15.71 3.03 -23.02
N GLU A 391 15.42 3.32 -24.28
CA GLU A 391 16.30 2.95 -25.40
C GLU A 391 17.68 3.60 -25.31
N LEU A 392 17.75 4.86 -24.87
CA LEU A 392 19.03 5.54 -24.63
C LEU A 392 19.83 4.83 -23.55
N VAL A 393 19.19 4.52 -22.42
CA VAL A 393 19.84 3.79 -21.30
C VAL A 393 20.40 2.46 -21.79
N GLN A 394 19.59 1.67 -22.50
CA GLN A 394 20.00 0.39 -23.07
C GLN A 394 21.17 0.56 -24.06
N SER A 395 21.07 1.53 -24.98
CA SER A 395 22.12 1.75 -25.99
C SER A 395 23.44 2.22 -25.36
N CYS A 396 23.37 2.99 -24.27
CA CYS A 396 24.53 3.38 -23.48
C CYS A 396 25.20 2.17 -22.79
N ASP A 397 24.42 1.29 -22.16
CA ASP A 397 24.95 0.09 -21.52
C ASP A 397 25.61 -0.85 -22.54
N GLU A 398 24.95 -1.09 -23.67
CA GLU A 398 25.42 -2.01 -24.71
C GLU A 398 26.65 -1.49 -25.47
N VAL A 399 26.71 -0.18 -25.76
CA VAL A 399 27.73 0.38 -26.67
C VAL A 399 28.85 1.10 -25.91
N LEU A 400 28.52 1.87 -24.87
CA LEU A 400 29.48 2.71 -24.16
C LEU A 400 30.00 2.05 -22.89
N GLY A 401 29.22 1.18 -22.24
CA GLY A 401 29.52 0.65 -20.91
C GLY A 401 29.44 1.70 -19.80
N TRP A 402 28.79 2.84 -20.08
CA TRP A 402 28.48 3.91 -19.14
C TRP A 402 27.32 4.75 -19.68
N GLN A 403 26.64 5.46 -18.78
CA GLN A 403 25.41 6.18 -19.07
C GLN A 403 25.64 7.66 -19.41
N LEU A 404 25.07 8.16 -20.52
CA LEU A 404 25.06 9.59 -20.84
C LEU A 404 24.23 10.39 -19.83
N LEU A 405 23.07 9.84 -19.48
CA LEU A 405 22.18 10.32 -18.42
C LEU A 405 22.18 9.27 -17.30
N LEU A 406 22.66 9.64 -16.11
CA LEU A 406 22.65 8.78 -14.93
C LEU A 406 21.21 8.34 -14.62
N PRO A 407 20.98 7.05 -14.32
CA PRO A 407 19.69 6.57 -13.86
C PRO A 407 19.25 7.35 -12.60
N LEU A 408 17.97 7.68 -12.52
CA LEU A 408 17.41 8.32 -11.33
C LEU A 408 17.44 7.37 -10.13
N THR A 409 17.66 7.92 -8.95
CA THR A 409 17.54 7.17 -7.69
C THR A 409 16.07 6.79 -7.44
N ASP A 410 15.81 5.80 -6.59
CA ASP A 410 14.45 5.39 -6.22
C ASP A 410 13.59 6.56 -5.70
N ALA A 411 14.20 7.51 -5.00
CA ALA A 411 13.54 8.72 -4.51
C ALA A 411 13.09 9.67 -5.64
N ASP A 412 13.75 9.64 -6.80
CA ASP A 412 13.50 10.51 -7.95
C ASP A 412 12.73 9.82 -9.09
N GLN A 413 12.48 8.50 -9.02
CA GLN A 413 11.79 7.74 -10.07
C GLN A 413 10.40 8.30 -10.46
N HIS A 414 9.76 9.02 -9.55
CA HIS A 414 8.49 9.70 -9.81
C HIS A 414 8.59 10.75 -10.93
N HIS A 415 9.76 11.34 -11.19
CA HIS A 415 9.94 12.32 -12.25
C HIS A 415 9.75 11.72 -13.64
N VAL A 416 10.30 10.53 -13.92
CA VAL A 416 10.11 9.85 -15.22
C VAL A 416 8.65 9.44 -15.40
N LYS A 417 8.04 8.87 -14.35
CA LYS A 417 6.61 8.50 -14.35
C LYS A 417 5.68 9.71 -14.50
N GLY A 418 6.13 10.87 -14.05
CA GLY A 418 5.37 12.13 -14.09
C GLY A 418 5.43 12.87 -15.42
N VAL A 419 6.33 12.52 -16.35
CA VAL A 419 6.46 13.20 -17.64
C VAL A 419 5.21 12.95 -18.48
N ARG A 420 4.40 14.00 -18.68
CA ARG A 420 3.17 13.96 -19.47
C ARG A 420 2.79 15.34 -20.00
N ILE A 421 1.81 15.36 -20.92
CA ILE A 421 1.02 16.56 -21.19
C ILE A 421 -0.15 16.57 -20.19
N PRO A 422 -0.26 17.58 -19.31
CA PRO A 422 -1.35 17.68 -18.33
C PRO A 422 -2.73 17.73 -18.97
N ALA A 423 -3.75 17.32 -18.22
CA ALA A 423 -5.14 17.34 -18.68
C ALA A 423 -5.77 18.74 -18.70
N THR A 424 -5.18 19.68 -17.97
CA THR A 424 -5.66 21.05 -17.78
C THR A 424 -4.51 22.05 -17.96
N ASP A 425 -4.84 23.33 -18.15
CA ASP A 425 -3.86 24.43 -18.24
C ASP A 425 -3.45 24.96 -16.86
N GLU A 426 -3.16 24.06 -15.91
CA GLU A 426 -2.74 24.42 -14.57
C GLU A 426 -1.22 24.68 -14.51
N GLN A 427 -0.84 25.86 -13.99
CA GLN A 427 0.56 26.27 -13.90
C GLN A 427 1.39 25.33 -13.01
N ARG A 428 0.79 24.76 -11.97
CA ARG A 428 1.44 23.80 -11.07
C ARG A 428 1.94 22.57 -11.83
N ASP A 429 1.07 21.98 -12.64
CA ASP A 429 1.39 20.77 -13.42
C ASP A 429 2.46 21.08 -14.47
N PHE A 430 2.36 22.27 -15.10
CA PHE A 430 3.39 22.75 -16.01
C PHE A 430 4.76 22.87 -15.33
N ASP A 431 4.81 23.52 -14.17
CA ASP A 431 6.06 23.74 -13.43
C ASP A 431 6.68 22.40 -12.99
N GLU A 432 5.86 21.42 -12.61
CA GLU A 432 6.27 20.07 -12.19
C GLU A 432 6.87 19.25 -13.33
N VAL A 433 6.28 19.30 -14.53
CA VAL A 433 6.82 18.62 -15.71
C VAL A 433 8.14 19.26 -16.15
N VAL A 434 8.24 20.60 -16.14
CA VAL A 434 9.50 21.32 -16.43
C VAL A 434 10.61 20.95 -15.44
N LEU A 435 10.28 20.84 -14.15
CA LEU A 435 11.22 20.39 -13.13
C LEU A 435 11.67 18.95 -13.38
N SER A 436 10.73 18.06 -13.68
CA SER A 436 11.00 16.64 -13.95
C SER A 436 11.92 16.45 -15.17
N LEU A 437 11.63 17.14 -16.27
CA LEU A 437 12.47 17.10 -17.47
C LEU A 437 13.88 17.64 -17.21
N THR A 438 14.00 18.69 -16.39
CA THR A 438 15.30 19.24 -16.00
C THR A 438 16.12 18.23 -15.20
N LYS A 439 15.50 17.56 -14.23
CA LYS A 439 16.16 16.49 -13.46
C LYS A 439 16.65 15.36 -14.38
N ILE A 440 15.79 14.90 -15.28
CA ILE A 440 16.08 13.77 -16.19
C ILE A 440 17.15 14.11 -17.24
N LEU A 441 17.08 15.29 -17.87
CA LEU A 441 17.88 15.61 -19.05
C LEU A 441 19.12 16.45 -18.74
N ILE A 442 19.16 17.11 -17.58
CA ILE A 442 20.21 18.08 -17.22
C ILE A 442 20.92 17.64 -15.94
N ASP A 443 20.20 17.49 -14.82
CA ASP A 443 20.83 17.13 -13.55
C ASP A 443 21.42 15.71 -13.58
N SER A 444 20.82 14.82 -14.37
CA SER A 444 21.34 13.47 -14.62
C SER A 444 22.51 13.41 -15.60
N LEU A 445 22.98 14.52 -16.21
CA LEU A 445 24.14 14.46 -17.11
C LEU A 445 25.34 13.86 -16.38
N ASN A 446 25.92 12.79 -16.93
CA ASN A 446 27.03 12.09 -16.30
C ASN A 446 28.34 12.88 -16.45
N GLU A 447 28.49 13.93 -15.65
CA GLU A 447 29.64 14.85 -15.72
C GLU A 447 30.98 14.12 -15.56
N LYS A 448 31.01 13.05 -14.76
CA LYS A 448 32.23 12.26 -14.54
C LYS A 448 32.72 11.63 -15.84
N SER A 449 31.87 10.89 -16.53
CA SER A 449 32.22 10.24 -17.80
C SER A 449 32.39 11.23 -18.95
N LEU A 450 31.59 12.30 -18.99
CA LEU A 450 31.77 13.38 -19.96
C LEU A 450 33.14 14.05 -19.80
N ASN A 451 33.59 14.30 -18.56
CA ASN A 451 34.91 14.85 -18.30
C ASN A 451 36.03 13.95 -18.85
N GLU A 452 35.89 12.62 -18.80
CA GLU A 452 36.88 11.67 -19.36
C GLU A 452 37.09 11.88 -20.87
N CYS A 453 36.07 12.39 -21.59
CA CYS A 453 36.14 12.69 -23.04
C CYS A 453 36.83 14.03 -23.35
N ILE A 454 36.94 14.94 -22.37
CA ILE A 454 37.44 16.30 -22.57
C ILE A 454 38.95 16.35 -22.26
N PRO A 455 39.79 16.96 -23.12
CA PRO A 455 41.21 17.19 -22.82
C PRO A 455 41.39 17.97 -21.51
N LEU A 456 42.31 17.55 -20.64
CA LEU A 456 42.53 18.14 -19.30
C LEU A 456 42.61 19.67 -19.29
N LYS A 457 43.31 20.24 -20.28
CA LYS A 457 43.47 21.70 -20.46
C LYS A 457 42.17 22.47 -20.69
N ASN A 458 41.14 21.80 -21.22
CA ASN A 458 39.84 22.40 -21.55
C ASN A 458 38.80 22.19 -20.43
N ARG A 459 39.15 21.48 -19.35
CA ARG A 459 38.21 21.20 -18.23
C ARG A 459 38.11 22.37 -17.25
N ALA A 460 39.19 23.11 -17.05
CA ALA A 460 39.30 24.21 -16.10
C ALA A 460 38.51 25.44 -16.58
N GLY A 461 37.19 25.43 -16.38
CA GLY A 461 36.28 26.51 -16.79
C GLY A 461 34.84 26.08 -17.00
N LEU A 462 34.60 24.77 -17.16
CA LEU A 462 33.27 24.21 -17.35
C LEU A 462 32.56 24.10 -16.00
N LYS A 463 31.54 24.95 -15.78
CA LYS A 463 30.80 25.04 -14.51
C LYS A 463 29.50 24.23 -14.48
N SER A 464 28.96 23.85 -15.62
CA SER A 464 27.66 23.15 -15.72
C SER A 464 27.78 21.86 -16.53
N GLY A 465 26.90 20.90 -16.25
CA GLY A 465 26.78 19.66 -17.02
C GLY A 465 26.53 19.89 -18.50
N ILE A 466 25.69 20.87 -18.85
CA ILE A 466 25.42 21.25 -20.24
C ILE A 466 26.71 21.70 -20.96
N SER A 467 27.52 22.54 -20.31
CA SER A 467 28.81 22.97 -20.89
C SER A 467 29.81 21.81 -21.03
N ARG A 468 29.76 20.82 -20.12
CA ARG A 468 30.59 19.60 -20.24
C ARG A 468 30.12 18.70 -21.38
N LEU A 469 28.82 18.57 -21.59
CA LEU A 469 28.27 17.83 -22.73
C LEU A 469 28.73 18.44 -24.06
N GLU A 470 28.59 19.76 -24.22
CA GLU A 470 29.04 20.50 -25.40
C GLU A 470 30.55 20.27 -25.66
N ALA A 471 31.39 20.52 -24.65
CA ALA A 471 32.84 20.35 -24.78
C ALA A 471 33.28 18.90 -25.04
N ALA A 472 32.58 17.91 -24.48
CA ALA A 472 32.85 16.50 -24.73
C ALA A 472 32.51 16.12 -26.16
N PHE A 473 31.38 16.59 -26.68
CA PHE A 473 30.94 16.29 -28.04
C PHE A 473 31.86 16.96 -29.07
N ASP A 474 32.28 18.20 -28.83
CA ASP A 474 33.28 18.89 -29.65
C ASP A 474 34.62 18.15 -29.67
N ALA A 475 35.11 17.69 -28.52
CA ALA A 475 36.35 16.93 -28.42
C ALA A 475 36.31 15.59 -29.17
N CYS A 476 35.12 14.97 -29.26
CA CYS A 476 34.88 13.73 -29.99
C CYS A 476 34.45 13.94 -31.46
N GLY A 477 34.45 15.18 -31.97
CA GLY A 477 34.06 15.49 -33.35
C GLY A 477 32.61 15.14 -33.66
N ILE A 478 31.71 15.26 -32.68
CA ILE A 478 30.27 15.04 -32.83
C ILE A 478 29.63 16.37 -33.26
N THR A 479 28.82 16.36 -34.33
CA THR A 479 28.25 17.58 -34.94
C THR A 479 26.73 17.66 -34.74
N GLY A 480 26.18 18.88 -34.76
CA GLY A 480 24.73 19.11 -34.66
C GLY A 480 24.21 19.30 -33.22
N VAL A 481 25.12 19.48 -32.26
CA VAL A 481 24.82 19.61 -30.84
C VAL A 481 24.18 20.97 -30.49
N GLU A 482 24.38 21.99 -31.31
CA GLU A 482 24.11 23.40 -31.00
C GLU A 482 22.63 23.65 -30.69
N LYS A 483 21.72 23.06 -31.48
CA LYS A 483 20.28 23.19 -31.25
C LYS A 483 19.84 22.52 -29.94
N HIS A 484 20.50 21.43 -29.56
CA HIS A 484 20.20 20.67 -28.35
C HIS A 484 20.75 21.38 -27.10
N ILE A 485 21.98 21.91 -27.16
CA ILE A 485 22.53 22.75 -26.08
C ILE A 485 21.65 23.98 -25.84
N LYS A 486 21.21 24.64 -26.91
CA LYS A 486 20.29 25.76 -26.79
C LYS A 486 19.00 25.36 -26.09
N PHE A 487 18.40 24.22 -26.48
CA PHE A 487 17.21 23.70 -25.81
C PHE A 487 17.43 23.41 -24.32
N LEU A 488 18.53 22.74 -23.94
CA LEU A 488 18.82 22.45 -22.53
C LEU A 488 19.03 23.72 -21.71
N ARG A 489 19.70 24.74 -22.28
CA ARG A 489 19.86 26.06 -21.63
C ARG A 489 18.53 26.76 -21.45
N ASP A 490 17.71 26.79 -22.50
CA ASP A 490 16.37 27.39 -22.44
C ASP A 490 15.48 26.66 -21.41
N LEU A 491 15.56 25.32 -21.32
CA LEU A 491 14.83 24.52 -20.34
C LEU A 491 15.31 24.79 -18.90
N GLN A 492 16.63 24.86 -18.68
CA GLN A 492 17.22 25.22 -17.39
C GLN A 492 16.82 26.65 -16.95
N ASP A 493 16.79 27.59 -17.88
CA ASP A 493 16.37 28.97 -17.65
C ASP A 493 14.88 29.03 -17.31
N LEU A 494 14.04 28.24 -17.99
CA LEU A 494 12.61 28.12 -17.68
C LEU A 494 12.39 27.57 -16.27
N ARG A 495 13.11 26.50 -15.89
CA ARG A 495 13.06 25.92 -14.54
C ARG A 495 13.54 26.90 -13.48
N SER A 496 14.68 27.56 -13.70
CA SER A 496 15.28 28.46 -12.71
C SER A 496 14.48 29.75 -12.53
N SER A 497 13.92 30.32 -13.61
CA SER A 497 13.16 31.57 -13.54
C SER A 497 11.69 31.37 -13.14
N GLY A 498 11.15 30.15 -13.23
CA GLY A 498 9.74 29.85 -12.97
C GLY A 498 9.49 28.79 -11.90
N SER A 499 9.87 27.54 -12.16
CA SER A 499 9.54 26.41 -11.27
C SER A 499 10.32 26.42 -9.95
N ALA A 500 11.52 27.01 -9.93
CA ALA A 500 12.41 27.03 -8.76
C ALA A 500 12.45 28.38 -8.02
N HIS A 501 12.12 29.49 -8.70
CA HIS A 501 12.16 30.84 -8.13
C HIS A 501 10.92 31.64 -8.52
N ARG A 502 10.70 32.76 -7.83
CA ARG A 502 9.56 33.66 -8.12
C ARG A 502 9.59 34.12 -9.57
N LYS A 503 8.50 33.86 -10.30
CA LYS A 503 8.30 34.31 -11.69
C LYS A 503 8.43 35.83 -11.79
N GLY A 504 9.30 36.28 -12.71
CA GLY A 504 9.59 37.69 -12.97
C GLY A 504 9.85 37.96 -14.46
N ASP A 505 10.57 39.04 -14.77
CA ASP A 505 10.80 39.44 -16.17
C ASP A 505 11.61 38.41 -16.97
N ASN A 506 12.54 37.71 -16.32
CA ASN A 506 13.31 36.66 -16.96
C ASN A 506 12.42 35.46 -17.36
N TYR A 507 11.47 35.10 -16.49
CA TYR A 507 10.49 34.06 -16.79
C TYR A 507 9.66 34.41 -18.02
N ARG A 508 9.12 35.63 -18.09
CA ARG A 508 8.34 36.08 -19.26
C ARG A 508 9.13 35.98 -20.56
N LYS A 509 10.40 36.37 -20.55
CA LYS A 509 11.28 36.27 -21.73
C LYS A 509 11.48 34.82 -22.20
N ILE A 510 11.73 33.90 -21.28
CA ILE A 510 11.97 32.49 -21.64
C ILE A 510 10.67 31.75 -21.95
N ALA A 511 9.59 32.05 -21.23
CA ALA A 511 8.24 31.52 -21.46
C ALA A 511 7.75 31.83 -22.89
N ALA A 512 7.98 33.06 -23.38
CA ALA A 512 7.70 33.44 -24.76
C ALA A 512 8.44 32.58 -25.80
N ARG A 513 9.66 32.10 -25.52
CA ARG A 513 10.41 31.22 -26.45
C ARG A 513 9.78 29.84 -26.59
N PHE A 514 9.14 29.35 -25.53
CA PHE A 514 8.38 28.10 -25.55
C PHE A 514 6.91 28.31 -25.96
N GLY A 515 6.54 29.55 -26.32
CA GLY A 515 5.19 29.90 -26.72
C GLY A 515 4.18 29.89 -25.58
N VAL A 516 4.61 29.87 -24.32
CA VAL A 516 3.73 29.78 -23.14
C VAL A 516 2.70 30.91 -23.10
N ASP A 517 3.07 32.12 -23.56
CA ASP A 517 2.16 33.28 -23.60
C ASP A 517 1.25 33.31 -24.86
N SER A 518 1.55 32.48 -25.88
CA SER A 518 0.86 32.51 -27.18
C SER A 518 -0.06 31.30 -27.44
N GLN A 519 -0.03 30.28 -26.58
CA GLN A 519 -0.83 29.05 -26.71
C GLN A 519 -1.17 28.49 -25.33
N SER A 520 -1.98 27.42 -25.27
CA SER A 520 -2.25 26.71 -24.02
C SER A 520 -0.97 26.13 -23.40
N LEU A 521 -0.93 25.98 -22.08
CA LEU A 521 0.19 25.33 -21.39
C LEU A 521 0.39 23.89 -21.88
N GLN A 522 -0.70 23.21 -22.20
CA GLN A 522 -0.68 21.89 -22.83
C GLN A 522 0.08 21.89 -24.16
N SER A 523 -0.21 22.86 -25.04
CA SER A 523 0.45 22.97 -26.35
C SER A 523 1.92 23.34 -26.22
N ALA A 524 2.24 24.25 -25.28
CA ALA A 524 3.61 24.62 -24.97
C ALA A 524 4.42 23.42 -24.45
N LEU A 525 3.86 22.62 -23.52
CA LEU A 525 4.49 21.39 -23.04
C LEU A 525 4.64 20.33 -24.13
N GLY A 526 3.65 20.16 -25.00
CA GLY A 526 3.79 19.29 -26.18
C GLY A 526 4.96 19.71 -27.07
N GLY A 527 5.19 21.02 -27.22
CA GLY A 527 6.37 21.56 -27.89
C GLY A 527 7.69 21.27 -27.16
N ILE A 528 7.71 21.41 -25.83
CA ILE A 528 8.87 21.09 -24.99
C ILE A 528 9.21 19.59 -25.09
N LEU A 529 8.21 18.71 -24.97
CA LEU A 529 8.40 17.26 -25.06
C LEU A 529 8.92 16.83 -26.43
N ARG A 530 8.44 17.43 -27.53
CA ARG A 530 9.00 17.16 -28.86
C ARG A 530 10.49 17.53 -28.96
N LYS A 531 10.89 18.68 -28.39
CA LYS A 531 12.32 19.06 -28.33
C LYS A 531 13.14 18.12 -27.44
N ALA A 532 12.54 17.63 -26.35
CA ALA A 532 13.15 16.64 -25.47
C ALA A 532 13.34 15.29 -26.19
N LEU A 533 12.35 14.85 -26.96
CA LEU A 533 12.43 13.67 -27.82
C LEU A 533 13.54 13.79 -28.87
N GLU A 534 13.59 14.92 -29.59
CA GLU A 534 14.68 15.18 -30.54
C GLU A 534 16.06 15.09 -29.88
N PHE A 535 16.18 15.53 -28.61
CA PHE A 535 17.42 15.42 -27.86
C PHE A 535 17.75 13.98 -27.45
N LEU A 536 16.77 13.20 -26.97
CA LEU A 536 16.97 11.79 -26.66
C LEU A 536 17.37 10.98 -27.90
N ASP A 537 16.69 11.19 -29.02
CA ASP A 537 17.03 10.57 -30.31
C ASP A 537 18.46 10.93 -30.74
N TYR A 538 18.85 12.20 -30.56
CA TYR A 538 20.21 12.66 -30.83
C TYR A 538 21.23 11.96 -29.93
N LEU A 539 21.01 11.92 -28.60
CA LEU A 539 21.89 11.19 -27.68
C LEU A 539 22.00 9.71 -28.02
N ASN A 540 20.89 9.07 -28.40
CA ASN A 540 20.88 7.66 -28.80
C ASN A 540 21.71 7.46 -30.08
N SER A 541 21.58 8.35 -31.06
CA SER A 541 22.40 8.33 -32.28
C SER A 541 23.90 8.49 -31.97
N VAL A 542 24.25 9.37 -31.02
CA VAL A 542 25.62 9.60 -30.57
C VAL A 542 26.19 8.38 -29.85
N ALA A 543 25.42 7.77 -28.95
CA ALA A 543 25.83 6.55 -28.26
C ALA A 543 26.13 5.43 -29.27
N ARG A 544 25.26 5.26 -30.28
CA ARG A 544 25.41 4.24 -31.33
C ARG A 544 26.52 4.55 -32.34
N SER A 545 26.92 5.82 -32.49
CA SER A 545 27.96 6.20 -33.45
C SER A 545 29.37 5.75 -33.04
N ARG A 546 29.57 5.27 -31.80
CA ARG A 546 30.86 4.85 -31.23
C ARG A 546 31.96 5.93 -31.29
N ARG A 547 31.57 7.21 -31.37
CA ARG A 547 32.51 8.34 -31.33
C ARG A 547 32.92 8.68 -29.89
N LEU A 548 32.07 8.34 -28.92
CA LEU A 548 32.39 8.43 -27.51
C LEU A 548 33.22 7.20 -27.08
N PRO A 549 34.18 7.37 -26.16
CA PRO A 549 35.00 6.26 -25.67
C PRO A 549 34.13 5.24 -24.90
N SER A 550 34.28 3.96 -25.23
CA SER A 550 33.64 2.85 -24.53
C SER A 550 34.51 2.33 -23.38
N LYS A 551 33.91 1.97 -22.25
CA LYS A 551 34.57 1.22 -21.18
C LYS A 551 34.67 -0.27 -21.55
N GLY A 552 35.61 -0.62 -22.44
CA GLY A 552 35.98 -2.02 -22.67
C GLY A 552 36.40 -2.43 -24.09
N THR A 553 37.60 -2.04 -24.52
CA THR A 553 38.50 -2.93 -25.30
C THR A 553 39.92 -2.70 -24.77
N GLY A 554 40.25 -3.29 -23.62
CA GLY A 554 41.59 -3.17 -23.03
C GLY A 554 41.67 -3.73 -21.60
N ALA A 555 42.11 -4.99 -21.52
CA ALA A 555 42.74 -5.68 -20.38
C ALA A 555 41.95 -5.89 -19.06
N GLY A 556 41.92 -7.15 -18.62
CA GLY A 556 41.89 -7.52 -17.20
C GLY A 556 40.62 -8.18 -16.71
N SER A 557 40.59 -9.51 -16.74
CA SER A 557 39.71 -10.34 -15.92
C SER A 557 39.82 -9.95 -14.43
N GLY A 558 38.74 -9.43 -13.86
CA GLY A 558 38.61 -9.11 -12.44
C GLY A 558 37.15 -8.91 -12.08
N GLY A 559 36.48 -9.99 -11.68
CA GLY A 559 35.05 -10.02 -11.41
C GLY A 559 34.63 -9.13 -10.23
N TRP A 560 33.48 -8.47 -10.41
CA TRP A 560 32.61 -7.92 -9.36
C TRP A 560 31.15 -8.22 -9.75
N PRO A 561 30.24 -8.32 -8.77
CA PRO A 561 29.18 -9.33 -8.76
C PRO A 561 27.99 -8.94 -9.63
N SER A 562 27.46 -9.94 -10.35
CA SER A 562 26.17 -9.92 -11.00
C SER A 562 25.07 -9.52 -10.00
N ARG A 563 24.44 -8.36 -10.23
CA ARG A 563 23.17 -8.02 -9.58
C ARG A 563 22.04 -8.08 -10.60
N SER A 564 21.15 -9.03 -10.30
CA SER A 564 19.71 -9.04 -10.51
C SER A 564 19.18 -8.57 -11.86
N ALA A 565 18.77 -9.58 -12.63
CA ALA A 565 17.78 -9.48 -13.68
C ALA A 565 16.65 -8.50 -13.34
N LEU A 566 16.57 -7.41 -14.09
CA LEU A 566 15.29 -6.82 -14.46
C LEU A 566 14.66 -7.75 -15.50
N THR A 567 14.06 -8.84 -15.03
CA THR A 567 13.03 -9.52 -15.80
C THR A 567 11.81 -8.63 -15.80
N ASP A 568 11.50 -8.04 -16.95
CA ASP A 568 10.12 -7.69 -17.29
C ASP A 568 9.24 -8.91 -16.99
N PRO A 569 8.15 -8.80 -16.21
CA PRO A 569 7.15 -9.83 -16.21
C PRO A 569 6.46 -9.78 -17.57
N GLN A 570 6.84 -10.69 -18.47
CA GLN A 570 5.99 -11.08 -19.59
C GLN A 570 4.70 -11.64 -19.00
N PHE A 571 3.71 -10.77 -18.81
CA PHE A 571 2.36 -11.15 -18.50
C PHE A 571 1.75 -11.77 -19.76
N SER A 572 1.59 -13.09 -19.73
CA SER A 572 0.71 -13.80 -20.65
C SER A 572 -0.73 -13.58 -20.18
N PRO A 573 -1.62 -12.97 -20.99
CA PRO A 573 -3.03 -12.92 -20.66
C PRO A 573 -3.64 -14.22 -21.20
N ASN A 574 -3.88 -15.20 -20.33
CA ASN A 574 -4.93 -16.23 -20.46
C ASN A 574 -4.73 -17.37 -19.45
N ALA A 575 -5.45 -17.31 -18.34
CA ALA A 575 -6.08 -18.47 -17.72
C ALA A 575 -7.17 -17.98 -16.75
N PRO A 576 -8.44 -18.43 -16.88
CA PRO A 576 -9.46 -18.17 -15.89
C PRO A 576 -9.19 -19.06 -14.68
N TRP A 577 -8.99 -18.46 -13.50
CA TRP A 577 -9.00 -19.20 -12.25
C TRP A 577 -10.42 -19.18 -11.70
N HIS A 578 -11.01 -20.37 -11.66
CA HIS A 578 -12.29 -20.69 -11.06
C HIS A 578 -12.28 -20.54 -9.54
#